data_AF-A0ABC9SSK2-F1
#
_entry.id   AF-A0ABC9SSK2-F1
#
_cell.length_a   1.000
_cell.length_b   1.000
_cell.length_c   1.000
_cell.angle_alpha   90.00
_cell.angle_beta   90.00
_cell.angle_gamma   90.00
#
_symmetry.space_group_name_H-M   'P 1'
#
loop_
_entity.id
_entity.type
_entity.pdbx_description
1 polymer ?
#
loop_
_entity_poly.entity_id
_entity_poly.type
_entity_poly.pdbx_seq_one_letter_code
_entity_poly.pdbx_strand_id
1 'polypeptide(L)'
;MKEVIGCPQCEGDITVQHIIDLPHPFSLRCPHCKVKLKEIRVTSCLILAMICIIPLFIIIGESIKELLVKYFSIVDNVPTVLIFFLFCYPLYYFYEKYNAILFIKYGLLKVKS
;
A
#
# COMPACT_ATOMS: atom_id res chain seq x y z
N MET A 1 -13.42 14.83 9.53
CA MET A 1 -12.37 14.57 8.51
C MET A 1 -13.06 14.42 7.16
N LYS A 2 -12.40 14.60 5.99
CA LYS A 2 -13.04 14.21 4.73
C LYS A 2 -13.14 12.68 4.71
N GLU A 3 -14.36 12.16 4.63
CA GLU A 3 -14.65 10.71 4.63
C GLU A 3 -15.11 10.22 3.25
N VAL A 4 -15.33 11.16 2.33
CA VAL A 4 -15.78 10.92 0.97
C VAL A 4 -14.95 11.70 -0.04
N ILE A 5 -14.75 11.13 -1.22
CA ILE A 5 -14.19 11.77 -2.41
C ILE A 5 -15.18 11.63 -3.57
N GLY A 6 -15.47 12.74 -4.25
CA GLY A 6 -16.40 12.73 -5.38
C GLY A 6 -15.76 12.16 -6.64
N CYS A 7 -16.54 11.39 -7.41
CA CYS A 7 -16.12 10.95 -8.74
C CYS A 7 -16.05 12.14 -9.72
N PRO A 8 -14.96 12.30 -10.50
CA PRO A 8 -14.85 13.41 -11.46
C PRO A 8 -15.82 13.32 -12.65
N GLN A 9 -16.51 12.19 -12.84
CA GLN A 9 -17.42 11.97 -13.98
C GLN A 9 -18.90 12.03 -13.58
N CYS A 10 -19.27 11.40 -12.46
CA CYS A 10 -20.67 11.27 -12.04
C CYS A 10 -20.97 11.93 -10.70
N GLU A 11 -19.98 12.62 -10.10
CA GLU A 11 -20.04 13.31 -8.80
C GLU A 11 -20.44 12.44 -7.60
N GLY A 12 -20.71 11.15 -7.82
CA GLY A 12 -21.07 10.20 -6.78
C GLY A 12 -19.97 10.04 -5.75
N ASP A 13 -20.38 9.97 -4.49
CA ASP A 13 -19.49 9.83 -3.34
C ASP A 13 -18.82 8.46 -3.30
N ILE A 14 -17.50 8.47 -3.12
CA ILE A 14 -16.67 7.28 -2.89
C ILE A 14 -16.17 7.35 -1.45
N THR A 15 -16.52 6.34 -0.65
CA THR A 15 -16.11 6.26 0.76
C THR A 15 -14.85 5.41 0.95
N VAL A 16 -14.25 5.47 2.13
CA VAL A 16 -13.09 4.65 2.52
C VAL A 16 -13.36 3.15 2.32
N GLN A 17 -14.55 2.66 2.68
CA GLN A 17 -14.90 1.24 2.54
C GLN A 17 -14.86 0.78 1.08
N HIS A 18 -15.35 1.61 0.16
CA HIS A 18 -15.32 1.30 -1.27
C HIS A 18 -13.89 1.20 -1.81
N ILE A 19 -12.90 1.79 -1.13
CA ILE A 19 -11.49 1.69 -1.51
C ILE A 19 -10.83 0.44 -0.91
N ILE A 20 -11.19 0.09 0.33
CA ILE A 20 -10.67 -1.11 1.00
C ILE A 20 -11.20 -2.37 0.31
N ASP A 21 -12.47 -2.38 -0.11
CA ASP A 21 -13.11 -3.52 -0.77
C ASP A 21 -12.70 -3.68 -2.24
N LEU A 22 -11.81 -2.83 -2.76
CA LEU A 22 -11.31 -2.98 -4.13
C LEU A 22 -10.46 -4.23 -4.25
N PRO A 23 -10.72 -5.09 -5.25
CA PRO A 23 -9.96 -6.31 -5.42
C PRO A 23 -8.50 -6.05 -5.80
N HIS A 24 -8.20 -4.88 -6.39
CA HIS A 24 -6.86 -4.52 -6.86
C HIS A 24 -6.55 -3.05 -6.55
N PRO A 25 -5.44 -2.73 -5.86
CA PRO A 25 -5.12 -1.38 -5.41
C PRO A 25 -4.83 -0.38 -6.56
N PHE A 26 -4.53 -0.88 -7.76
CA PHE A 26 -4.17 -0.07 -8.93
C PHE A 26 -5.28 0.05 -9.99
N SER A 27 -6.41 -0.64 -9.80
CA SER A 27 -7.54 -0.63 -10.73
C SER A 27 -8.79 -0.09 -10.06
N LEU A 28 -8.76 1.19 -9.74
CA LEU A 28 -9.91 1.87 -9.16
C LEU A 28 -11.01 2.04 -10.22
N ARG A 29 -12.22 1.56 -9.92
CA ARG A 29 -13.42 1.86 -10.70
C ARG A 29 -14.40 2.59 -9.81
N CYS A 30 -15.08 3.59 -10.36
CA CYS A 30 -16.16 4.24 -9.62
C CYS A 30 -17.27 3.20 -9.33
N PRO A 31 -17.76 3.08 -8.08
CA PRO A 31 -18.86 2.17 -7.77
C PRO A 31 -20.16 2.52 -8.48
N HIS A 32 -20.38 3.81 -8.77
CA HIS A 32 -21.59 4.32 -9.41
C HIS A 32 -21.56 4.19 -10.94
N CYS A 33 -20.60 4.86 -11.59
CA CYS A 33 -20.53 4.92 -13.05
C CYS A 33 -19.60 3.88 -13.69
N LYS A 34 -18.91 3.05 -12.88
CA LYS A 34 -17.98 1.99 -13.32
C LYS A 34 -16.79 2.46 -14.18
N VAL A 35 -16.61 3.77 -14.35
CA VAL A 35 -15.50 4.36 -15.09
C VAL A 35 -14.18 4.03 -14.37
N LYS A 36 -13.12 3.77 -15.14
CA LYS A 36 -11.78 3.57 -14.60
C LYS A 36 -11.23 4.92 -14.13
N LEU A 37 -10.78 4.95 -12.88
CA LEU A 37 -10.19 6.12 -12.26
C LEU A 37 -8.71 5.84 -11.97
N LYS A 38 -7.89 6.88 -12.09
CA LYS A 38 -6.49 6.88 -11.66
C LYS A 38 -6.32 7.96 -10.60
N GLU A 39 -5.71 7.59 -9.50
CA GLU A 39 -5.23 8.55 -8.51
C GLU A 39 -3.76 8.85 -8.82
N ILE A 40 -3.40 10.14 -8.81
CA ILE A 40 -2.08 10.59 -9.28
C ILE A 40 -1.20 11.09 -8.14
N ARG A 41 -1.75 11.68 -7.09
CA ARG A 41 -0.97 12.35 -6.05
C ARG A 41 -0.48 11.37 -4.99
N VAL A 42 -1.40 10.68 -4.32
CA VAL A 42 -1.09 9.76 -3.21
C VAL A 42 -0.32 8.54 -3.73
N THR A 43 -0.73 7.99 -4.86
CA THR A 43 -0.10 6.85 -5.52
C THR A 43 1.33 7.15 -5.94
N SER A 44 1.61 8.35 -6.47
CA SER A 44 2.99 8.74 -6.82
C SER A 44 3.86 8.92 -5.59
N CYS A 45 3.35 9.53 -4.52
CA CYS A 45 4.08 9.63 -3.25
C CYS A 45 4.37 8.24 -2.65
N LEU A 46 3.42 7.30 -2.74
CA LEU A 46 3.60 5.92 -2.28
C LEU A 46 4.65 5.17 -3.09
N ILE A 47 4.65 5.30 -4.41
CA ILE A 47 5.67 4.69 -5.27
C ILE A 47 7.06 5.23 -4.89
N LEU A 48 7.19 6.54 -4.68
CA LEU A 48 8.44 7.14 -4.24
C LEU A 48 8.87 6.62 -2.87
N ALA A 49 7.95 6.55 -1.91
CA ALA A 49 8.22 5.99 -0.58
C ALA A 49 8.67 4.52 -0.66
N MET A 50 8.04 3.71 -1.51
CA MET A 50 8.43 2.32 -1.75
C MET A 50 9.86 2.20 -2.28
N ILE A 51 10.25 3.04 -3.25
CA ILE A 51 11.63 3.06 -3.78
C ILE A 51 12.64 3.38 -2.67
N CYS A 52 12.31 4.30 -1.77
CA CYS A 52 13.17 4.64 -0.62
C CYS A 52 13.20 3.53 0.44
N ILE A 53 12.07 2.84 0.67
CA ILE A 53 11.95 1.87 1.75
C ILE A 53 12.59 0.53 1.41
N ILE A 54 12.55 0.09 0.14
CA ILE A 54 13.15 -1.17 -0.31
C ILE A 54 14.63 -1.34 0.11
N PRO A 55 15.55 -0.40 -0.18
CA PRO A 55 16.95 -0.55 0.24
C PRO A 55 17.10 -0.56 1.77
N LEU A 56 16.30 0.23 2.48
CA LEU A 56 16.29 0.25 3.95
C LEU A 56 15.86 -1.12 4.52
N PHE A 57 14.88 -1.75 3.89
CA PHE A 57 14.37 -3.08 4.22
C PHE A 57 15.39 -4.20 3.97
N ILE A 58 16.21 -4.08 2.93
CA ILE A 58 17.31 -5.02 2.66
C ILE A 58 18.35 -4.95 3.79
N ILE A 59 18.80 -3.74 4.14
CA ILE A 59 19.80 -3.53 5.21
C ILE A 59 19.29 -4.05 6.55
N ILE A 60 18.03 -3.74 6.89
CA ILE A 60 17.39 -4.22 8.12
C ILE A 60 17.26 -5.74 8.10
N GLY A 61 16.84 -6.33 6.98
CA GLY A 61 16.69 -7.78 6.84
C GLY A 61 18.02 -8.54 7.05
N GLU A 62 19.11 -8.01 6.49
CA GLU A 62 20.45 -8.55 6.70
C GLU A 62 20.91 -8.42 8.15
N SER A 63 20.73 -7.23 8.75
CA SER A 63 21.07 -6.98 10.15
C SER A 63 20.30 -7.87 11.12
N ILE A 64 19.00 -8.07 10.87
CA ILE A 64 18.15 -8.97 11.65
C ILE A 64 18.62 -10.40 11.49
N LYS A 65 18.95 -10.86 10.27
CA LYS A 65 19.46 -12.21 10.04
C LYS A 65 20.78 -12.45 10.79
N GLU A 66 21.75 -11.55 10.69
CA GLU A 66 23.01 -11.66 11.43
C GLU A 66 22.81 -11.75 12.94
N LEU A 67 21.86 -10.97 13.47
CA LEU A 67 21.52 -10.98 14.88
C LEU A 67 20.84 -12.30 15.28
N LEU A 68 19.89 -12.79 14.50
CA LEU A 68 19.20 -14.06 14.76
C LEU A 68 20.11 -15.28 14.67
N VAL A 69 21.05 -15.32 13.73
CA VAL A 69 22.02 -16.43 13.59
C VAL A 69 22.89 -16.56 14.85
N LYS A 70 23.20 -15.46 15.54
CA LYS A 70 23.94 -15.48 16.81
C LYS A 70 23.19 -16.18 17.94
N TYR A 71 21.85 -16.15 17.93
CA TYR A 71 21.02 -16.78 18.97
C TYR A 71 20.49 -18.15 18.56
N PHE A 72 20.27 -18.39 17.28
CA PHE A 72 19.66 -19.61 16.75
C PHE A 72 20.35 -20.09 15.47
N SER A 73 21.18 -21.13 15.56
CA SER A 73 21.85 -21.75 14.40
C SER A 73 20.88 -22.34 13.36
N ILE A 74 19.61 -22.54 13.71
CA ILE A 74 18.56 -23.03 12.80
C ILE A 74 18.24 -21.98 11.72
N VAL A 75 18.40 -20.68 12.03
CA VAL A 75 18.05 -19.57 11.14
C VAL A 75 19.02 -19.47 9.95
N ASP A 76 20.20 -20.06 10.05
CA ASP A 76 21.20 -20.06 8.96
C ASP A 76 20.68 -20.79 7.71
N ASN A 77 19.84 -21.82 7.91
CA ASN A 77 19.20 -22.58 6.84
C ASN A 77 17.89 -21.96 6.35
N VAL A 78 17.41 -20.88 6.97
CA VAL A 78 16.16 -20.22 6.60
C VAL A 78 16.46 -19.16 5.54
N PRO A 79 15.81 -19.22 4.36
CA PRO A 79 15.92 -18.16 3.37
C PRO A 79 15.52 -16.82 3.97
N THR A 80 16.38 -15.80 3.84
CA THR A 80 16.13 -14.43 4.31
C THR A 80 14.79 -13.88 3.80
N VAL A 81 14.36 -14.35 2.62
CA VAL A 81 13.09 -14.02 1.97
C VAL A 81 11.87 -14.41 2.82
N LEU A 82 11.91 -15.54 3.55
CA LEU A 82 10.79 -15.97 4.40
C LEU A 82 10.65 -15.06 5.62
N ILE A 83 11.77 -14.71 6.25
CA ILE A 83 11.81 -13.77 7.37
C ILE A 83 11.28 -12.42 6.91
N PHE A 84 11.70 -11.98 5.72
CA PHE A 84 11.22 -10.75 5.10
C PHE A 84 9.69 -10.73 4.93
N PHE A 85 9.10 -11.76 4.35
CA PHE A 85 7.64 -11.84 4.19
C PHE A 85 6.88 -11.77 5.53
N LEU A 86 7.41 -12.43 6.57
CA LEU A 86 6.81 -12.42 7.91
C LEU A 86 6.78 -11.00 8.50
N PHE A 87 7.89 -10.25 8.37
CA PHE A 87 7.99 -8.87 8.85
C PHE A 87 7.25 -7.86 7.97
N CYS A 88 7.13 -8.12 6.66
CA CYS A 88 6.40 -7.25 5.74
C CYS A 88 4.88 -7.34 5.88
N TYR A 89 4.34 -8.44 6.42
CA TYR A 89 2.89 -8.62 6.54
C TYR A 89 2.20 -7.57 7.45
N PRO A 90 2.68 -7.29 8.68
CA PRO A 90 2.15 -6.20 9.49
C PRO A 90 2.20 -4.83 8.79
N LEU A 91 3.27 -4.56 8.06
CA LEU A 91 3.44 -3.30 7.33
C LEU A 91 2.45 -3.17 6.18
N TYR A 92 2.20 -4.27 5.47
CA TYR A 92 1.17 -4.35 4.44
C TYR A 92 -0.22 -4.08 5.02
N TYR A 93 -0.56 -4.70 6.15
CA TYR A 93 -1.83 -4.47 6.84
C TYR A 93 -2.02 -2.99 7.26
N PHE A 94 -0.98 -2.37 7.82
CA PHE A 94 -1.01 -0.94 8.11
C PHE A 94 -1.14 -0.10 6.84
N TYR A 95 -0.41 -0.48 5.78
CA TYR A 95 -0.49 0.21 4.49
C TYR A 95 -1.91 0.23 3.95
N GLU A 96 -2.64 -0.90 3.91
CA GLU A 96 -4.02 -0.91 3.39
C GLU A 96 -4.93 0.07 4.14
N LYS A 97 -4.86 0.06 5.47
CA LYS A 97 -5.69 0.91 6.32
C LYS A 97 -5.37 2.40 6.16
N TYR A 98 -4.09 2.77 6.14
CA TYR A 98 -3.68 4.18 6.02
C TYR A 98 -3.80 4.70 4.60
N ASN A 99 -3.54 3.87 3.59
CA ASN A 99 -3.62 4.25 2.19
C ASN A 99 -5.03 4.72 1.83
N ALA A 100 -6.07 3.97 2.23
CA ALA A 100 -7.45 4.35 1.96
C ALA A 100 -7.83 5.72 2.58
N ILE A 101 -7.33 6.01 3.79
CA ILE A 101 -7.54 7.30 4.46
C ILE A 101 -6.82 8.45 3.74
N LEU A 102 -5.55 8.24 3.38
CA LEU A 102 -4.76 9.23 2.64
C LEU A 102 -5.35 9.50 1.26
N PHE A 103 -5.86 8.45 0.61
CA PHE A 103 -6.53 8.53 -0.67
C PHE A 103 -7.77 9.42 -0.61
N ILE A 104 -8.66 9.25 0.37
CA ILE A 104 -9.83 10.12 0.52
C ILE A 104 -9.42 11.55 0.86
N LYS A 105 -8.43 11.72 1.73
CA LYS A 105 -8.06 13.05 2.26
C LYS A 105 -7.31 13.92 1.25
N TYR A 106 -6.40 13.31 0.49
CA TYR A 106 -5.45 14.02 -0.37
C TYR A 106 -5.48 13.56 -1.83
N GLY A 107 -6.21 12.49 -2.14
CA GLY A 107 -6.25 11.90 -3.46
C GLY A 107 -6.79 12.84 -4.51
N LEU A 108 -6.21 12.76 -5.70
CA LEU A 108 -6.69 13.48 -6.88
C LEU A 108 -7.07 12.46 -7.94
N LEU A 109 -8.39 12.25 -8.08
CA LEU A 109 -8.97 11.34 -9.06
C LEU A 109 -8.99 11.98 -10.45
N LYS A 110 -8.50 11.24 -11.44
CA LYS A 110 -8.70 11.54 -12.86
C LYS A 110 -9.31 10.33 -13.56
N VAL A 111 -10.10 10.58 -14.61
CA VAL A 111 -10.57 9.50 -15.48
C VAL A 111 -9.37 8.91 -16.21
N LYS A 112 -9.23 7.58 -16.16
CA LYS A 112 -8.19 6.87 -16.90
C LYS A 112 -8.71 6.67 -18.33
N SER A 113 -8.21 7.51 -19.24
CA SER A 113 -8.46 7.38 -20.68
C SER A 113 -7.90 6.08 -21.24
#